data_AF-A0ABD0QT46-F1
#
_entry.id   AF-A0ABD0QT46-F1
#
_cell.length_a   1.000
_cell.length_b   1.000
_cell.length_c   1.000
_cell.angle_alpha   90.00
_cell.angle_beta   90.00
_cell.angle_gamma   90.00
#
_symmetry.space_group_name_H-M   'P 1'
#
loop_
_entity.id
_entity.type
_entity.pdbx_description
1 polymer ?
#
loop_
_entity_poly.entity_id
_entity_poly.type
_entity_poly.pdbx_seq_one_letter_code
_entity_poly.pdbx_strand_id
1 'polypeptide(L)' 'MWDLDNGTLLSVFTPDSKIEKIALHGPDNSTLLLGFSDMSTLISMTVSKQDAHTKSKTARGEDLFGESSSSEDEEDE' A
#
# COMPACT_ATOMS: atom_id res chain seq x y z
N MET A 1 1.62 0.69 -3.95
CA MET A 1 1.05 1.37 -5.13
C MET A 1 0.66 2.78 -4.71
N TRP A 2 1.15 3.79 -5.41
CA TRP A 2 0.87 5.19 -5.10
C TRP A 2 0.13 5.83 -6.28
N ASP A 3 -0.84 6.66 -5.95
CA ASP A 3 -1.36 7.68 -6.85
C ASP A 3 -0.45 8.90 -6.73
N LEU A 4 0.24 9.23 -7.82
CA LEU A 4 1.19 10.35 -7.83
C LEU A 4 0.48 11.70 -8.03
N ASP A 5 -0.73 11.72 -8.59
CA ASP A 5 -1.49 12.95 -8.83
C ASP A 5 -2.08 13.48 -7.53
N ASN A 6 -2.64 12.57 -6.71
CA ASN A 6 -3.24 12.91 -5.43
C ASN A 6 -2.27 12.72 -4.24
N GLY A 7 -1.11 12.10 -4.47
CA GLY A 7 -0.14 11.80 -3.42
C GLY A 7 -0.65 10.80 -2.38
N THR A 8 -1.55 9.88 -2.78
CA THR A 8 -2.20 8.94 -1.88
C THR A 8 -1.68 7.51 -2.08
N LEU A 9 -1.58 6.77 -0.98
CA LEU A 9 -1.25 5.35 -1.00
C LEU A 9 -2.51 4.55 -1.36
N LEU A 10 -2.48 3.82 -2.47
CA LEU A 10 -3.63 3.04 -2.95
C LEU A 10 -3.66 1.63 -2.37
N SER A 11 -2.49 0.98 -2.32
CA SER A 11 -2.38 -0.42 -1.90
C SER A 11 -0.96 -0.75 -1.47
N VAL A 12 -0.82 -1.68 -0.53
CA VAL A 12 0.46 -2.20 -0.04
C VAL A 12 0.53 -3.69 -0.33
N PHE A 13 1.68 -4.14 -0.84
CA PHE A 13 1.99 -5.55 -1.02
C PHE A 13 3.17 -5.90 -0.11
N THR A 14 2.94 -6.75 0.88
CA THR A 14 3.92 -7.17 1.89
C THR A 14 4.14 -8.68 1.83
N PRO A 15 4.99 -9.18 0.93
CA PRO A 15 5.40 -10.56 0.94
C PRO A 15 6.24 -10.86 2.19
N ASP A 16 6.28 -12.14 2.56
CA ASP A 16 7.11 -12.69 3.64
C ASP A 16 8.61 -12.74 3.30
N SER A 17 8.95 -12.51 2.03
CA SER A 17 10.32 -12.47 1.52
C SER A 17 10.75 -11.08 1.05
N LYS A 18 12.06 -10.85 1.03
CA LYS A 18 12.67 -9.61 0.54
C LYS A 18 12.63 -9.54 -0.99
N ILE A 19 11.89 -8.56 -1.49
CA ILE A 19 11.94 -8.16 -2.89
C ILE A 19 13.31 -7.54 -3.18
N GLU A 20 14.02 -8.08 -4.18
CA GLU A 20 15.31 -7.57 -4.63
C GLU A 20 15.20 -6.75 -5.92
N LYS A 21 14.28 -7.14 -6.81
CA LYS A 21 14.11 -6.48 -8.12
C LYS A 21 12.65 -6.32 -8.47
N ILE A 22 12.33 -5.17 -9.07
CA ILE A 22 11.01 -4.85 -9.60
C ILE A 22 11.20 -4.33 -11.02
N ALA A 23 10.41 -4.83 -11.97
CA ALA A 23 10.40 -4.36 -13.34
C ALA A 23 8.98 -4.29 -13.89
N LEU A 24 8.73 -3.35 -14.80
CA LEU A 24 7.50 -3.31 -15.59
C LEU A 24 7.67 -4.18 -16.83
N HIS A 25 6.59 -4.86 -17.21
CA HIS A 25 6.55 -5.73 -18.37
C HIS A 25 5.26 -5.53 -19.18
N GLY A 26 5.37 -5.69 -20.49
CA GLY A 26 4.26 -5.56 -21.43
C GLY A 26 4.14 -4.15 -22.05
N PRO A 27 3.45 -4.04 -23.20
CA PRO A 27 3.33 -2.80 -23.96
C PRO A 27 2.48 -1.72 -23.26
N ASP A 28 1.63 -2.14 -22.32
CA ASP A 28 0.74 -1.30 -21.52
C ASP A 28 1.27 -1.06 -20.10
N ASN A 29 2.42 -1.65 -19.75
CA ASN A 29 3.00 -1.63 -18.40
C ASN A 29 2.01 -2.08 -17.31
N SER A 30 1.04 -2.93 -17.64
CA SER A 30 0.03 -3.42 -16.69
C SER A 30 0.55 -4.56 -15.82
N THR A 31 1.72 -5.12 -16.16
CA THR A 31 2.30 -6.26 -15.47
C THR A 31 3.60 -5.88 -14.78
N LEU A 32 3.70 -6.22 -13.50
CA LEU A 32 4.88 -6.06 -12.66
C LEU A 32 5.56 -7.42 -12.50
N LEU A 33 6.87 -7.46 -12.72
CA LEU A 33 7.73 -8.60 -12.43
C LEU A 33 8.47 -8.35 -11.13
N LEU A 34 8.39 -9.31 -10.21
CA LEU A 34 9.00 -9.25 -8.88
C LEU A 34 10.00 -10.40 -8.73
N GLY A 35 11.26 -10.06 -8.49
CA GLY A 35 12.33 -10.98 -8.13
C GLY A 35 12.68 -10.84 -6.66
N PHE A 36 12.80 -11.98 -5.98
CA PHE A 36 13.11 -12.07 -4.56
C PHE A 36 14.53 -12.59 -4.35
N SER A 37 15.16 -12.22 -3.23
CA SER A 37 16.56 -12.58 -2.99
C SER A 37 16.78 -14.04 -2.60
N ASP A 38 15.75 -14.69 -2.08
CA ASP A 38 15.80 -16.04 -1.50
C ASP A 38 15.00 -17.08 -2.30
N MET A 39 14.35 -16.67 -3.40
CA MET A 39 13.56 -17.54 -4.27
C MET A 39 14.04 -17.47 -5.71
N SER A 40 14.15 -18.62 -6.37
CA SER A 40 14.46 -18.72 -7.81
C SER A 40 13.23 -18.47 -8.70
N THR A 41 12.10 -18.09 -8.12
CA THR A 41 10.83 -17.87 -8.83
C THR A 41 10.67 -16.39 -9.15
N LEU A 42 10.32 -16.09 -10.41
CA LEU A 42 9.90 -14.76 -10.82
C LEU A 42 8.37 -14.67 -10.72
N ILE A 43 7.86 -13.74 -9.91
CA ILE A 43 6.42 -13.52 -9.75
C ILE A 43 5.97 -12.46 -10.75
N SER A 44 4.88 -12.74 -11.47
CA SER A 44 4.23 -11.79 -12.37
C SER A 44 2.91 -11.35 -11.74
N MET A 45 2.73 -10.04 -11.56
CA MET A 45 1.55 -9.44 -10.96
C MET A 45 0.88 -8.50 -11.95
N THR A 46 -0.36 -8.80 -12.34
CA THR A 46 -1.16 -7.92 -13.20
C THR A 46 -1.92 -6.93 -12.34
N VAL A 47 -1.78 -5.65 -12.66
CA VAL A 47 -2.51 -4.57 -11.98
C VAL A 47 -3.82 -4.33 -12.73
N SER A 48 -4.93 -4.74 -12.14
CA SER A 48 -6.25 -4.35 -12.63
C SER A 48 -6.60 -2.95 -12.09
N LYS A 49 -7.02 -2.04 -12.96
CA LYS A 49 -7.65 -0.79 -12.53
C LYS A 49 -9.00 -1.15 -11.91
N GLN A 50 -9.11 -1.07 -10.60
CA GLN A 50 -10.43 -0.82 -10.01
C GLN A 50 -10.74 0.66 -10.25
N ASP A 51 -11.90 0.95 -10.85
CA ASP A 51 -12.38 2.30 -11.06
C ASP A 51 -12.28 3.10 -9.75
N ALA A 52 -11.35 4.04 -9.69
CA ALA A 52 -11.14 4.95 -8.56
C ALA A 52 -12.25 6.03 -8.50
N HIS A 53 -13.49 5.64 -8.75
CA HIS A 53 -14.68 6.44 -8.49
C HIS A 53 -15.38 5.92 -7.25
N THR A 54 -14.71 5.90 -6.10
CA THR A 54 -15.43 5.84 -4.83
C THR A 54 -14.60 6.44 -3.69
N LYS A 55 -15.03 7.65 -3.29
CA LYS A 55 -14.85 8.27 -1.98
C LYS A 55 -13.45 8.79 -1.65
N SER A 56 -13.09 9.90 -2.32
CA SER A 56 -12.44 11.00 -1.60
C SER A 56 -13.42 11.54 -0.55
N LYS A 57 -13.28 11.09 0.69
CA LYS A 57 -13.69 11.85 1.87
C LYS A 57 -12.42 12.13 2.63
N THR A 58 -11.93 13.36 2.48
CA THR A 58 -11.13 14.12 3.45
C THR A 58 -10.79 13.36 4.73
N ALA A 59 -9.65 12.66 4.75
CA ALA A 59 -9.01 12.24 5.99
C ALA A 59 -7.93 13.28 6.29
N ARG A 60 -8.35 14.33 6.99
CA ARG A 60 -7.45 15.35 7.52
C ARG A 60 -6.71 14.70 8.69
N GLY A 61 -5.49 14.20 8.43
CA GLY A 61 -4.36 14.15 9.38
C GLY A 61 -4.56 13.57 10.78
N GLU A 62 -5.62 12.80 11.01
CA GLU A 62 -5.98 12.29 12.33
C GLU A 62 -6.19 10.79 12.15
N ASP A 63 -5.31 10.00 12.78
CA ASP A 63 -5.33 8.54 12.82
C ASP A 63 -4.68 7.78 11.64
N LEU A 64 -3.34 7.88 11.55
CA LEU A 64 -2.52 7.03 10.68
C LEU A 64 -2.05 5.72 11.35
N PHE A 65 -2.20 5.60 12.67
CA PHE A 65 -1.59 4.52 13.45
C PHE A 65 -2.56 3.77 14.38
N GLY A 66 -3.85 4.13 14.43
CA GLY A 66 -4.86 3.42 15.21
C GLY A 66 -4.67 3.53 16.72
N GLU A 67 -3.91 4.53 17.19
CA GLU A 67 -3.61 4.72 18.60
C GLU A 67 -4.75 5.53 19.25
N SER A 68 -5.75 4.83 19.78
CA SER A 68 -6.74 5.43 20.67
C SER A 68 -6.07 5.87 21.97
N SER A 69 -5.83 7.17 22.13
CA SER A 69 -5.35 7.75 23.37
C SER A 69 -6.48 7.67 24.41
N SER A 70 -6.44 6.65 25.28
CA SER A 70 -7.33 6.55 26.45
C SER A 70 -6.71 7.37 27.58
N SER A 71 -7.24 8.57 27.85
CA SER A 71 -6.93 9.28 29.09
C SER A 71 -7.80 8.71 30.20
N GLU A 72 -7.21 7.89 31.07
CA GLU A 72 -7.80 7.55 32.36
C GLU A 72 -7.74 8.82 33.24
N ASP A 73 -8.90 9.44 33.48
CA ASP A 73 -9.07 10.47 34.51
C ASP A 73 -8.84 9.79 35.87
N GLU A 74 -7.78 10.18 36.59
CA GLU A 74 -7.61 9.79 37.99
C GLU A 74 -8.66 10.52 38.84
N GLU A 75 -9.36 9.75 39.67
CA GLU A 75 -10.37 10.22 40.64
C GLU A 75 -9.72 11.12 41.70
N ASP A 76 -10.02 12.42 41.69
CA ASP A 76 -9.70 13.34 42.80
C ASP A 76 -10.74 13.20 43.94
N GLU A 77 -10.26 12.74 45.11
CA GLU A 77 -10.76 12.79 46.51
C GLU A 77 -12.28 12.90 46.82
#